data_AF-A0AAV8SJR7-F1
#
_entry.id   AF-A0AAV8SJR7-F1
#
_cell.length_a   1.000
_cell.length_b   1.000
_cell.length_c   1.000
_cell.angle_alpha   90.00
_cell.angle_beta   90.00
_cell.angle_gamma   90.00
#
_symmetry.space_group_name_H-M   'P 1'
#
loop_
_entity.id
_entity.type
_entity.pdbx_description
1 polymer ?
#
loop_
_entity_poly.entity_id
_entity_poly.type
_entity_poly.pdbx_seq_one_letter_code
_entity_poly.pdbx_strand_id
1 'polypeptide(L)'
;MLSPYKFYQYFFSVPDADVIRFLTMLTFLDVKEIDELVNQMKSPGYVPNTVQRKLAEEVTRFVHGEDGLNEALKATEALRPGAQTKLDWKAIEGIAGDVPSCSFAYDQVLNLSLVDLSVSAGLFDSKSAARRLLKQGGLYLNNSRVDTESKRIEPEDIVDGIVLLSAGKKNKVIISMTLDGKNKEILSYCQWKSINMVWSNIPALGKEKRLSLLNVEDLSWRIKVD
;
A
#
# COMPACT_ATOMS: atom_id res chain seq x y z
N MET A 1 15.08 -13.42 10.20
CA MET A 1 15.82 -12.53 9.27
C MET A 1 14.89 -11.38 8.89
N LEU A 2 15.42 -10.20 8.56
CA LEU A 2 14.61 -9.09 8.05
C LEU A 2 14.00 -9.48 6.69
N SER A 3 12.77 -9.04 6.42
CA SER A 3 12.17 -9.21 5.09
C SER A 3 12.88 -8.33 4.06
N PRO A 4 12.84 -8.71 2.76
CA PRO A 4 13.42 -7.90 1.69
C PRO A 4 12.88 -6.47 1.70
N TYR A 5 11.59 -6.28 1.98
CA TYR A 5 10.95 -4.97 2.06
C TYR A 5 11.52 -4.11 3.20
N LYS A 6 11.55 -4.61 4.45
CA LYS A 6 12.12 -3.82 5.57
C LYS A 6 13.58 -3.51 5.35
N PHE A 7 14.32 -4.47 4.81
CA PHE A 7 15.73 -4.31 4.51
C PHE A 7 15.94 -3.18 3.49
N TYR A 8 15.21 -3.20 2.37
CA TYR A 8 15.23 -2.14 1.37
C TYR A 8 14.83 -0.77 1.96
N GLN A 9 13.74 -0.71 2.72
CA GLN A 9 13.24 0.54 3.31
C GLN A 9 14.22 1.16 4.31
N TYR A 10 14.95 0.33 5.06
CA TYR A 10 16.00 0.80 5.97
C TYR A 10 17.05 1.61 5.20
N PHE A 11 17.64 1.03 4.15
CA PHE A 11 18.65 1.71 3.33
C PHE A 11 18.10 2.89 2.54
N PHE A 12 16.85 2.79 2.06
CA PHE A 12 16.18 3.89 1.37
C PHE A 12 15.95 5.11 2.28
N SER A 13 15.86 4.89 3.60
CA SER A 13 15.65 5.96 4.59
C SER A 13 16.94 6.59 5.13
N VAL A 14 18.11 6.13 4.68
CA VAL A 14 19.42 6.60 5.16
C VAL A 14 19.59 8.10 4.88
N PRO A 15 20.06 8.89 5.87
CA PRO A 15 20.31 10.32 5.69
C PRO A 15 21.35 10.60 4.59
N ASP A 16 21.21 11.74 3.91
CA ASP A 16 22.17 12.20 2.88
C ASP A 16 23.62 12.25 3.40
N ALA A 17 23.80 12.54 4.70
CA ALA A 17 25.12 12.59 5.33
C ALA A 17 25.83 11.23 5.40
N ASP A 18 25.07 10.13 5.43
CA ASP A 18 25.58 8.77 5.60
C ASP A 18 25.55 7.94 4.32
N VAL A 19 24.69 8.30 3.36
CA VAL A 19 24.41 7.47 2.18
C VAL A 19 25.66 7.18 1.34
N ILE A 20 26.57 8.16 1.19
CA ILE A 20 27.82 8.00 0.43
C ILE A 20 28.77 7.05 1.16
N ARG A 21 28.92 7.21 2.47
CA ARG A 21 29.74 6.31 3.30
C ARG A 21 29.24 4.87 3.20
N PHE A 22 27.92 4.67 3.22
CA PHE A 22 27.32 3.35 3.10
C PHE A 22 27.50 2.75 1.72
N LEU A 23 27.39 3.54 0.65
CA LEU A 23 27.69 3.07 -0.71
C LEU A 23 29.12 2.54 -0.81
N THR A 24 30.11 3.28 -0.31
CA THR A 24 31.53 2.86 -0.34
C THR A 24 31.80 1.62 0.50
N MET A 25 31.06 1.41 1.60
CA MET A 25 31.32 0.29 2.52
C MET A 25 30.53 -0.99 2.20
N LEU A 26 29.31 -0.85 1.65
CA LEU A 26 28.34 -1.94 1.55
C LEU A 26 28.05 -2.39 0.11
N THR A 27 28.64 -1.72 -0.89
CA THR A 27 28.43 -2.04 -2.30
C THR A 27 29.74 -2.29 -3.02
N PHE A 28 29.67 -2.94 -4.18
CA PHE A 28 30.81 -3.19 -5.07
C PHE A 28 30.87 -2.17 -6.22
N LEU A 29 30.24 -1.00 -6.08
CA LEU A 29 30.29 0.04 -7.09
C LEU A 29 31.71 0.60 -7.20
N ASP A 30 32.10 0.95 -8.42
CA ASP A 30 33.39 1.57 -8.65
C ASP A 30 33.44 2.98 -8.03
N VAL A 31 34.62 3.40 -7.59
CA VAL A 31 34.83 4.74 -7.00
C VAL A 31 34.34 5.84 -7.95
N LYS A 32 34.53 5.65 -9.25
CA LYS A 32 34.04 6.58 -10.28
C LYS A 32 32.52 6.74 -10.27
N GLU A 33 31.78 5.64 -10.13
CA GLU A 33 30.31 5.68 -10.06
C GLU A 33 29.85 6.40 -8.78
N ILE A 34 30.54 6.18 -7.66
CA ILE A 34 30.26 6.86 -6.40
C ILE A 34 30.51 8.38 -6.55
N ASP A 35 31.61 8.78 -7.18
CA ASP A 35 31.93 10.19 -7.44
C ASP A 35 30.87 10.86 -8.33
N GLU A 36 30.35 10.15 -9.34
CA GLU A 36 29.25 10.63 -10.18
C GLU A 36 27.97 10.87 -9.35
N LEU A 37 27.61 9.94 -8.47
CA LEU A 37 26.45 10.10 -7.57
C LEU A 37 26.62 11.30 -6.62
N VAL A 38 27.83 11.51 -6.08
CA VAL A 38 28.15 12.68 -5.25
C VAL A 38 27.99 13.98 -6.05
N ASN A 39 28.43 14.01 -7.30
CA ASN A 39 28.30 15.18 -8.17
C ASN A 39 26.83 15.43 -8.55
N GLN A 40 26.05 14.39 -8.79
CA GLN A 40 24.61 14.50 -9.04
C GLN A 40 23.86 15.08 -7.84
N MET A 41 24.20 14.69 -6.61
CA MET A 41 23.59 15.25 -5.39
C MET A 41 23.82 16.76 -5.25
N LYS A 42 24.94 17.27 -5.77
CA LYS A 42 25.29 18.71 -5.74
C LYS A 42 24.70 19.50 -6.91
N SER A 43 24.18 18.80 -7.93
CA SER A 43 23.73 19.43 -9.16
C SER A 43 22.35 20.08 -9.01
N PRO A 44 22.12 21.25 -9.65
CA PRO A 44 20.79 21.84 -9.71
C PRO A 44 19.85 20.89 -10.47
N GLY A 45 18.76 20.47 -9.81
CA GLY A 45 17.81 19.50 -10.36
C GLY A 45 17.95 18.08 -9.83
N TYR A 46 18.78 17.85 -8.80
CA TYR A 46 18.85 16.57 -8.11
C TYR A 46 17.46 16.08 -7.66
N VAL A 47 17.12 14.85 -8.04
CA VAL A 47 15.89 14.20 -7.60
C VAL A 47 16.14 13.61 -6.20
N PRO A 48 15.38 14.02 -5.18
CA PRO A 48 15.58 13.52 -3.82
C PRO A 48 15.48 11.99 -3.72
N ASN A 49 16.31 11.38 -2.88
CA ASN A 49 16.42 9.94 -2.63
C ASN A 49 16.99 9.10 -3.79
N THR A 50 17.59 9.72 -4.82
CA THR A 50 18.17 8.96 -5.95
C THR A 50 19.33 8.09 -5.49
N VAL A 51 20.23 8.63 -4.68
CA VAL A 51 21.40 7.90 -4.17
C VAL A 51 21.00 6.85 -3.14
N GLN A 52 20.05 7.16 -2.26
CA GLN A 52 19.47 6.21 -1.30
C GLN A 52 18.81 5.04 -2.00
N ARG A 53 18.08 5.28 -3.09
CA ARG A 53 17.50 4.22 -3.92
C ARG A 53 18.60 3.31 -4.47
N LYS A 54 19.65 3.88 -5.05
CA LYS A 54 20.77 3.08 -5.58
C LYS A 54 21.42 2.22 -4.49
N LEU A 55 21.66 2.79 -3.31
CA LEU A 55 22.16 2.04 -2.15
C LEU A 55 21.22 0.90 -1.77
N ALA A 56 19.93 1.19 -1.62
CA ALA A 56 18.94 0.19 -1.24
C ALA A 56 18.84 -0.95 -2.26
N GLU A 57 18.88 -0.64 -3.56
CA GLU A 57 18.86 -1.63 -4.64
C GLU A 57 20.10 -2.53 -4.60
N GLU A 58 21.31 -1.97 -4.52
CA GLU A 58 22.55 -2.77 -4.53
C GLU A 58 22.65 -3.70 -3.33
N VAL A 59 22.41 -3.18 -2.12
CA VAL A 59 22.56 -3.98 -0.89
C VAL A 59 21.43 -5.02 -0.80
N THR A 60 20.21 -4.68 -1.20
CA THR A 60 19.09 -5.66 -1.21
C THR A 60 19.34 -6.75 -2.24
N ARG A 61 19.82 -6.42 -3.45
CA ARG A 61 20.20 -7.42 -4.46
C ARG A 61 21.29 -8.34 -3.95
N PHE A 62 22.30 -7.79 -3.26
CA PHE A 62 23.40 -8.58 -2.75
C PHE A 62 22.96 -9.60 -1.67
N VAL A 63 22.06 -9.21 -0.78
CA VAL A 63 21.63 -10.05 0.36
C VAL A 63 20.45 -10.96 0.02
N HIS A 64 19.46 -10.46 -0.71
CA HIS A 64 18.20 -11.15 -0.99
C HIS A 64 18.07 -11.63 -2.44
N GLY A 65 19.08 -11.41 -3.27
CA GLY A 65 19.04 -11.73 -4.70
C GLY A 65 18.11 -10.82 -5.49
N GLU A 66 18.02 -11.10 -6.80
CA GLU A 66 17.19 -10.31 -7.71
C GLU A 66 15.69 -10.46 -7.40
N ASP A 67 15.24 -11.66 -7.00
CA ASP A 67 13.85 -11.92 -6.65
C ASP A 67 13.42 -11.13 -5.40
N GLY A 68 14.25 -11.11 -4.37
CA GLY A 68 13.98 -10.34 -3.15
C GLY A 68 14.00 -8.83 -3.39
N LEU A 69 14.89 -8.34 -4.26
CA LEU A 69 14.84 -6.94 -4.70
C LEU A 69 13.52 -6.63 -5.42
N ASN A 70 13.10 -7.48 -6.36
CA ASN A 70 11.86 -7.30 -7.10
C ASN A 70 10.63 -7.32 -6.17
N GLU A 71 10.60 -8.20 -5.17
CA GLU A 71 9.56 -8.23 -4.15
C GLU A 71 9.54 -6.91 -3.35
N ALA A 72 10.70 -6.44 -2.88
CA ALA A 72 10.81 -5.19 -2.13
C ALA A 72 10.37 -3.97 -2.95
N LEU A 73 10.73 -3.91 -4.23
CA LEU A 73 10.34 -2.84 -5.15
C LEU A 73 8.82 -2.84 -5.40
N LYS A 74 8.23 -4.01 -5.70
CA LYS A 74 6.79 -4.15 -5.88
C LYS A 74 6.01 -3.72 -4.65
N ALA A 75 6.43 -4.17 -3.47
CA ALA A 75 5.78 -3.80 -2.22
C ALA A 75 5.93 -2.30 -1.90
N THR A 76 7.11 -1.73 -2.20
CA THR A 76 7.37 -0.28 -2.07
C THR A 76 6.47 0.54 -3.00
N GLU A 77 6.29 0.08 -4.24
CA GLU A 77 5.40 0.71 -5.21
C GLU A 77 3.93 0.58 -4.79
N ALA A 78 3.48 -0.61 -4.41
CA ALA A 78 2.10 -0.87 -3.99
C ALA A 78 1.67 -0.02 -2.78
N LEU A 79 2.60 0.27 -1.86
CA LEU A 79 2.34 1.13 -0.71
C LEU A 79 2.51 2.62 -1.00
N ARG A 80 2.96 3.03 -2.18
CA ARG A 80 3.24 4.44 -2.46
C ARG A 80 1.92 5.22 -2.58
N PRO A 81 1.69 6.25 -1.74
CA PRO A 81 0.48 7.06 -1.85
C PRO A 81 0.47 7.83 -3.18
N GLY A 82 -0.68 7.82 -3.87
CA GLY A 82 -0.88 8.47 -5.16
C GLY A 82 -1.99 7.81 -5.98
N ALA A 83 -2.76 8.62 -6.71
CA ALA A 83 -3.89 8.17 -7.53
C ALA A 83 -3.50 7.23 -8.69
N GLN A 84 -2.21 7.17 -9.03
CA GLN A 84 -1.69 6.27 -10.08
C GLN A 84 -1.22 4.92 -9.52
N THR A 85 -1.15 4.76 -8.20
CA THR A 85 -0.74 3.51 -7.58
C THR A 85 -1.94 2.57 -7.51
N LYS A 86 -1.91 1.49 -8.30
CA LYS A 86 -2.86 0.39 -8.12
C LYS A 86 -2.46 -0.38 -6.87
N LEU A 87 -3.38 -0.48 -5.92
CA LEU A 87 -3.18 -1.22 -4.69
C LEU A 87 -3.14 -2.72 -5.03
N ASP A 88 -1.94 -3.33 -4.97
CA ASP A 88 -1.76 -4.77 -5.17
C ASP A 88 -1.79 -5.45 -3.79
N TRP A 89 -2.95 -6.04 -3.47
CA TRP A 89 -3.18 -6.65 -2.17
C TRP A 89 -2.23 -7.82 -1.89
N LYS A 90 -1.88 -8.61 -2.91
CA LYS A 90 -0.94 -9.75 -2.76
C LYS A 90 0.46 -9.28 -2.40
N ALA A 91 0.90 -8.16 -2.99
CA ALA A 91 2.19 -7.56 -2.65
C ALA A 91 2.20 -7.00 -1.22
N ILE A 92 1.05 -6.51 -0.72
CA ILE A 92 0.92 -5.97 0.64
C ILE A 92 0.82 -7.09 1.69
N GLU A 93 0.12 -8.18 1.38
CA GLU A 93 -0.05 -9.32 2.29
C GLU A 93 1.31 -9.92 2.70
N GLY A 94 2.22 -10.08 1.74
CA GLY A 94 3.58 -10.59 2.00
C GLY A 94 4.40 -9.72 2.97
N ILE A 95 4.05 -8.44 3.12
CA ILE A 95 4.72 -7.48 4.00
C ILE A 95 3.81 -6.96 5.13
N ALA A 96 2.65 -7.56 5.35
CA ALA A 96 1.70 -7.08 6.34
C ALA A 96 2.26 -7.16 7.78
N GLY A 97 3.16 -8.11 8.04
CA GLY A 97 3.91 -8.19 9.31
C GLY A 97 5.00 -7.12 9.46
N ASP A 98 5.28 -6.38 8.39
CA ASP A 98 6.33 -5.37 8.34
C ASP A 98 5.85 -3.93 8.41
N VAL A 99 4.59 -3.71 8.08
CA VAL A 99 3.91 -2.42 8.20
C VAL A 99 3.10 -2.43 9.51
N PRO A 100 3.01 -1.32 10.25
CA PRO A 100 2.09 -1.22 11.37
C PRO A 100 0.69 -1.69 10.96
N SER A 101 0.14 -2.65 11.69
CA SER A 101 -1.16 -3.22 11.40
C SER A 101 -2.00 -3.35 12.65
N CYS A 102 -3.32 -3.26 12.46
CA CYS A 102 -4.31 -3.44 13.51
C CYS A 102 -5.51 -4.22 12.98
N SER A 103 -6.28 -4.80 13.89
CA SER A 103 -7.48 -5.57 13.56
C SER A 103 -8.70 -4.99 14.24
N PHE A 104 -9.78 -4.84 13.48
CA PHE A 104 -11.08 -4.39 13.96
C PHE A 104 -12.17 -5.33 13.45
N ALA A 105 -13.32 -5.33 14.14
CA ALA A 105 -14.51 -5.97 13.62
C ALA A 105 -15.10 -5.11 12.48
N TYR A 106 -15.67 -5.76 11.46
CA TYR A 106 -16.18 -5.09 10.25
C TYR A 106 -17.21 -3.99 10.57
N ASP A 107 -18.11 -4.24 11.52
CA ASP A 107 -19.15 -3.34 11.98
C ASP A 107 -18.60 -2.11 12.73
N GLN A 108 -17.41 -2.23 13.32
CA GLN A 108 -16.74 -1.10 13.99
C GLN A 108 -16.07 -0.15 13.00
N VAL A 109 -15.74 -0.62 11.79
CA VAL A 109 -15.08 0.21 10.78
C VAL A 109 -16.07 0.78 9.77
N LEU A 110 -17.07 -0.01 9.38
CA LEU A 110 -18.06 0.43 8.40
C LEU A 110 -18.80 1.68 8.91
N ASN A 111 -18.97 2.68 8.05
CA ASN A 111 -19.56 3.99 8.36
C ASN A 111 -18.80 4.84 9.40
N LEU A 112 -17.66 4.37 9.92
CA LEU A 112 -16.83 5.17 10.81
C LEU A 112 -16.19 6.33 10.03
N SER A 113 -16.07 7.49 10.66
CA SER A 113 -15.34 8.61 10.05
C SER A 113 -13.88 8.22 9.84
N LEU A 114 -13.32 8.60 8.69
CA LEU A 114 -11.90 8.37 8.39
C LEU A 114 -10.98 8.96 9.48
N VAL A 115 -11.36 10.11 10.05
CA VAL A 115 -10.63 10.76 11.16
C VAL A 115 -10.65 9.88 12.40
N ASP A 116 -11.81 9.33 12.76
CA ASP A 116 -11.96 8.47 13.94
C ASP A 116 -11.23 7.15 13.76
N LEU A 117 -11.31 6.56 12.57
CA LEU A 117 -10.58 5.34 12.24
C LEU A 117 -9.07 5.58 12.31
N SER A 118 -8.57 6.70 11.78
CA SER A 118 -7.13 7.01 11.79
C SER A 118 -6.55 7.13 13.19
N VAL A 119 -7.31 7.67 14.15
CA VAL A 119 -6.89 7.73 15.55
C VAL A 119 -7.01 6.36 16.22
N SER A 120 -8.11 5.65 15.98
CA SER A 120 -8.34 4.31 16.55
C SER A 120 -7.28 3.31 16.10
N ALA A 121 -6.84 3.42 14.84
CA ALA A 121 -5.77 2.61 14.26
C ALA A 121 -4.36 3.03 14.72
N GLY A 122 -4.23 4.09 15.52
CA GLY A 122 -2.93 4.57 16.02
C GLY A 122 -2.11 5.35 15.00
N LEU A 123 -2.70 5.79 13.88
CA LEU A 123 -2.00 6.62 12.88
C LEU A 123 -1.78 8.06 13.39
N PHE A 124 -2.67 8.54 14.26
CA PHE A 124 -2.57 9.85 14.89
C PHE A 124 -2.89 9.77 16.38
N ASP A 125 -2.19 10.57 17.18
CA ASP A 125 -2.44 10.69 18.62
C ASP A 125 -3.77 11.40 18.95
N SER A 126 -4.33 12.17 17.99
CA SER A 126 -5.55 12.95 18.21
C SER A 126 -6.32 13.24 16.93
N LYS A 127 -7.64 13.45 17.09
CA LYS A 127 -8.54 13.82 15.98
C LYS A 127 -8.18 15.19 15.38
N SER A 128 -7.67 16.12 16.18
CA SER A 128 -7.24 17.44 15.70
C SER A 128 -6.01 17.34 14.79
N ALA A 129 -5.05 16.48 15.13
CA ALA A 129 -3.89 16.21 14.27
C ALA A 129 -4.31 15.59 12.93
N ALA A 130 -5.20 14.60 12.96
CA ALA A 130 -5.75 13.97 11.76
C ALA A 130 -6.47 14.98 10.83
N ARG A 131 -7.37 15.82 11.39
CA ARG A 131 -8.06 16.88 10.62
C ARG A 131 -7.10 17.90 10.04
N ARG A 132 -6.07 18.30 10.78
CA ARG A 132 -5.06 19.24 10.28
C ARG A 132 -4.35 18.67 9.06
N LEU A 133 -3.93 17.40 9.10
CA LEU A 133 -3.26 16.77 7.97
C LEU A 133 -4.19 16.55 6.79
N LEU A 134 -5.46 16.20 7.04
CA LEU A 134 -6.51 16.11 6.01
C LEU A 134 -6.66 17.44 5.26
N LYS A 135 -6.81 18.57 5.98
CA LYS A 135 -6.89 19.91 5.37
C LYS A 135 -5.65 20.29 4.56
N GLN A 136 -4.49 19.77 4.94
CA GLN A 136 -3.23 19.96 4.21
C GLN A 136 -3.09 19.00 3.01
N GLY A 137 -4.04 18.09 2.79
CA GLY A 137 -4.01 17.12 1.70
C GLY A 137 -3.06 15.94 1.93
N GLY A 138 -2.69 15.68 3.18
CA GLY A 138 -1.72 14.64 3.56
C GLY A 138 -2.34 13.34 4.07
N LEU A 139 -3.67 13.18 4.02
CA LEU A 139 -4.35 11.95 4.43
C LEU A 139 -4.81 11.16 3.20
N TYR A 140 -4.50 9.86 3.20
CA TYR A 140 -4.81 8.96 2.10
C TYR A 140 -5.54 7.71 2.59
N LEU A 141 -6.50 7.27 1.79
CA LEU A 141 -7.26 6.02 1.92
C LEU A 141 -6.99 5.19 0.67
N ASN A 142 -6.44 3.98 0.82
CA ASN A 142 -6.08 3.09 -0.29
C ASN A 142 -5.27 3.81 -1.39
N ASN A 143 -4.22 4.52 -0.98
CA ASN A 143 -3.38 5.40 -1.81
C ASN A 143 -4.09 6.60 -2.48
N SER A 144 -5.40 6.74 -2.34
CA SER A 144 -6.17 7.88 -2.84
C SER A 144 -6.21 9.00 -1.81
N ARG A 145 -5.94 10.24 -2.24
CA ARG A 145 -6.00 11.41 -1.36
C ARG A 145 -7.46 11.67 -0.95
N VAL A 146 -7.67 11.97 0.34
CA VAL A 146 -9.00 12.33 0.86
C VAL A 146 -9.02 13.81 1.21
N ASP A 147 -9.96 14.54 0.60
CA ASP A 147 -10.10 15.99 0.77
C ASP A 147 -11.27 16.40 1.68
N THR A 148 -12.14 15.46 2.06
CA THR A 148 -13.38 15.76 2.80
C THR A 148 -13.36 15.17 4.20
N GLU A 149 -13.60 16.01 5.22
CA GLU A 149 -13.69 15.58 6.63
C GLU A 149 -14.89 14.66 6.92
N SER A 150 -15.94 14.74 6.10
CA SER A 150 -17.11 13.88 6.21
C SER A 150 -16.93 12.50 5.58
N LYS A 151 -15.76 12.18 4.99
CA LYS A 151 -15.51 10.84 4.44
C LYS A 151 -15.65 9.80 5.55
N ARG A 152 -16.54 8.85 5.28
CA ARG A 152 -16.75 7.64 6.06
C ARG A 152 -16.24 6.45 5.26
N ILE A 153 -15.90 5.37 5.96
CA ILE A 153 -15.53 4.13 5.29
C ILE A 153 -16.78 3.48 4.71
N GLU A 154 -16.74 3.26 3.40
CA GLU A 154 -17.78 2.59 2.63
C GLU A 154 -17.33 1.15 2.32
N PRO A 155 -18.26 0.23 2.02
CA PRO A 155 -17.90 -1.15 1.67
C PRO A 155 -16.88 -1.25 0.52
N GLU A 156 -16.92 -0.32 -0.42
CA GLU A 156 -16.04 -0.26 -1.58
C GLU A 156 -14.61 0.15 -1.21
N ASP A 157 -14.42 0.82 -0.08
CA ASP A 157 -13.10 1.15 0.45
C ASP A 157 -12.42 -0.08 1.09
N ILE A 158 -13.16 -1.17 1.33
CA ILE A 158 -12.65 -2.37 1.98
C ILE A 158 -12.30 -3.39 0.89
N VAL A 159 -11.00 -3.53 0.62
CA VAL A 159 -10.49 -4.42 -0.44
C VAL A 159 -9.91 -5.66 0.21
N ASP A 160 -10.47 -6.83 -0.10
CA ASP A 160 -10.07 -8.13 0.46
C ASP A 160 -10.05 -8.14 2.00
N GLY A 161 -10.99 -7.41 2.60
CA GLY A 161 -11.14 -7.29 4.06
C GLY A 161 -10.17 -6.31 4.71
N ILE A 162 -9.46 -5.48 3.93
CA ILE A 162 -8.38 -4.66 4.44
C ILE A 162 -8.45 -3.22 3.90
N VAL A 163 -7.99 -2.27 4.71
CA VAL A 163 -7.94 -0.84 4.40
C VAL A 163 -6.52 -0.33 4.68
N LEU A 164 -5.95 0.43 3.74
CA LEU A 164 -4.67 1.11 3.92
C LEU A 164 -4.91 2.59 4.23
N LEU A 165 -4.48 3.04 5.41
CA LEU A 165 -4.42 4.46 5.73
C LEU A 165 -2.98 4.96 5.67
N SER A 166 -2.77 6.14 5.09
CA SER A 166 -1.45 6.78 5.07
C SER A 166 -1.53 8.25 5.48
N ALA A 167 -0.60 8.65 6.34
CA ALA A 167 -0.32 10.03 6.72
C ALA A 167 0.98 10.46 6.03
N GLY A 168 0.84 11.17 4.91
CA GLY A 168 1.95 11.54 4.04
C GLY A 168 2.63 10.31 3.42
N LYS A 169 3.95 10.39 3.23
CA LYS A 169 4.72 9.34 2.52
C LYS A 169 5.22 8.20 3.42
N LYS A 170 5.45 8.49 4.71
CA LYS A 170 6.18 7.60 5.63
C LYS A 170 5.27 6.83 6.56
N ASN A 171 4.23 7.47 7.09
CA ASN A 171 3.40 6.87 8.14
C ASN A 171 2.22 6.15 7.48
N LYS A 172 2.14 4.84 7.67
CA LYS A 172 1.12 3.98 7.08
C LYS A 172 0.65 2.98 8.12
N VAL A 173 -0.64 2.65 8.07
CA VAL A 173 -1.22 1.59 8.88
C VAL A 173 -2.16 0.75 8.02
N ILE A 174 -2.03 -0.57 8.17
CA ILE A 174 -2.90 -1.56 7.54
C ILE A 174 -3.98 -1.95 8.55
N ILE A 175 -5.23 -1.82 8.16
CA ILE A 175 -6.38 -2.12 9.01
C ILE A 175 -7.05 -3.39 8.47
N SER A 176 -6.78 -4.51 9.12
CA SER A 176 -7.41 -5.78 8.81
C SER A 176 -8.79 -5.89 9.47
N MET A 177 -9.77 -6.39 8.74
CA MET A 177 -11.11 -6.63 9.27
C MET A 177 -11.32 -8.11 9.51
N THR A 178 -11.67 -8.46 10.74
CA THR A 178 -12.10 -9.82 11.05
C THR A 178 -13.60 -9.93 10.76
N LEU A 179 -13.97 -10.92 9.95
CA LEU A 179 -15.36 -11.19 9.58
C LEU A 179 -15.92 -12.30 10.47
N ASP A 180 -16.94 -11.99 11.25
CA ASP A 180 -17.86 -13.02 11.75
C ASP A 180 -18.67 -13.62 10.59
N GLY A 181 -19.15 -14.86 10.77
CA GLY A 181 -19.76 -15.68 9.72
C GLY A 181 -20.88 -15.02 8.90
N LYS A 182 -21.59 -14.01 9.44
CA LYS A 182 -22.61 -13.23 8.71
C LYS A 182 -22.03 -12.19 7.74
N ASN A 183 -20.81 -11.69 7.99
CA ASN A 183 -20.20 -10.61 7.23
C ASN A 183 -19.44 -11.10 5.98
N LYS A 184 -19.12 -12.40 5.91
CA LYS A 184 -18.55 -13.02 4.69
C LYS A 184 -19.47 -12.92 3.48
N GLU A 185 -20.79 -13.07 3.68
CA GLU A 185 -21.78 -12.99 2.60
C GLU A 185 -21.95 -11.56 2.07
N ILE A 186 -21.84 -10.55 2.95
CA ILE A 186 -22.00 -9.13 2.61
C ILE A 186 -20.82 -8.63 1.78
N LEU A 187 -19.58 -8.96 2.17
CA LEU A 187 -18.39 -8.59 1.38
C LEU A 187 -18.34 -9.29 0.03
N SER A 188 -18.71 -10.58 -0.04
CA SER A 188 -18.83 -11.27 -1.32
C SER A 188 -19.85 -10.59 -2.24
N TYR A 189 -20.98 -10.13 -1.70
CA TYR A 189 -21.99 -9.41 -2.47
C TYR A 189 -21.55 -7.99 -2.89
N CYS A 190 -20.85 -7.25 -2.02
CA CYS A 190 -20.30 -5.94 -2.33
C CYS A 190 -19.16 -6.02 -3.36
N GLN A 191 -18.23 -6.97 -3.23
CA GLN A 191 -17.20 -7.23 -4.23
C GLN A 191 -17.83 -7.64 -5.57
N TRP A 192 -18.85 -8.51 -5.56
CA TRP A 192 -19.60 -8.88 -6.76
C TRP A 192 -20.33 -7.69 -7.40
N LYS A 193 -20.91 -6.79 -6.59
CA LYS A 193 -21.55 -5.55 -7.08
C LYS A 193 -20.54 -4.58 -7.67
N SER A 194 -19.43 -4.32 -6.99
CA SER A 194 -18.36 -3.43 -7.49
C SER A 194 -17.78 -3.95 -8.80
N ILE A 195 -17.53 -5.26 -8.90
CA ILE A 195 -17.16 -5.92 -10.15
C ILE A 195 -18.24 -5.65 -11.20
N ASN A 196 -19.50 -6.04 -10.96
CA ASN A 196 -20.57 -5.84 -11.95
C ASN A 196 -20.80 -4.38 -12.35
N MET A 197 -20.61 -3.44 -11.44
CA MET A 197 -20.76 -2.01 -11.68
C MET A 197 -19.68 -1.48 -12.63
N VAL A 198 -18.44 -1.97 -12.49
CA VAL A 198 -17.33 -1.71 -13.43
C VAL A 198 -17.63 -2.32 -14.81
N TRP A 199 -18.24 -3.52 -14.87
CA TRP A 199 -18.60 -4.17 -16.13
C TRP A 199 -19.87 -3.61 -16.80
N SER A 200 -20.75 -2.91 -16.08
CA SER A 200 -21.91 -2.23 -16.68
C SER A 200 -21.57 -1.04 -17.57
N ASN A 201 -20.35 -0.47 -17.45
CA ASN A 201 -19.88 0.66 -18.28
C ASN A 201 -19.09 0.24 -19.53
N ILE A 202 -19.01 -1.05 -19.85
CA ILE A 202 -18.39 -1.56 -21.08
C ILE A 202 -19.50 -1.91 -22.08
N PRO A 203 -19.77 -1.06 -23.09
CA PRO A 203 -20.72 -1.39 -24.16
C PRO A 203 -20.02 -2.37 -25.11
N ALA A 204 -20.48 -3.63 -25.14
CA ALA A 204 -20.30 -4.64 -26.23
C ALA A 204 -20.00 -6.08 -25.77
N LEU A 205 -20.14 -6.46 -24.50
CA LEU A 205 -19.97 -7.86 -24.09
C LEU A 205 -21.27 -8.43 -23.50
N GLY A 206 -21.90 -9.33 -24.25
CA GLY A 206 -23.08 -10.09 -23.83
C GLY A 206 -22.83 -10.90 -22.56
N LYS A 207 -23.90 -11.09 -21.78
CA LYS A 207 -23.87 -11.67 -20.42
C LYS A 207 -23.08 -12.99 -20.32
N GLU A 208 -23.14 -13.84 -21.33
CA GLU A 208 -22.46 -15.15 -21.33
C GLU A 208 -20.93 -15.04 -21.39
N LYS A 209 -20.37 -14.09 -22.15
CA LYS A 209 -18.92 -13.87 -22.22
C LYS A 209 -18.35 -13.22 -20.96
N ARG A 210 -19.18 -12.55 -20.15
CA ARG A 210 -18.76 -11.98 -18.85
C ARG A 210 -18.57 -13.07 -17.79
N LEU A 211 -19.41 -14.11 -17.84
CA LEU A 211 -19.35 -15.23 -16.90
C LEU A 211 -18.18 -16.18 -17.18
N SER A 212 -17.74 -16.31 -18.43
CA SER A 212 -16.58 -17.14 -18.78
C SER A 212 -15.22 -16.52 -18.47
N LEU A 213 -15.16 -15.21 -18.16
CA LEU A 213 -13.92 -14.50 -17.78
C LEU A 213 -13.71 -14.46 -16.26
N LEU A 214 -14.76 -14.74 -15.49
CA LEU A 214 -14.65 -14.99 -14.07
C LEU A 214 -14.18 -16.44 -13.93
N ASN A 215 -13.04 -16.67 -13.29
CA ASN A 215 -12.59 -18.03 -12.98
C ASN A 215 -13.53 -18.57 -11.88
N VAL A 216 -14.64 -19.22 -12.29
CA VAL A 216 -15.77 -19.64 -11.43
C VAL A 216 -15.45 -20.91 -10.65
N GLU A 217 -14.27 -21.00 -10.04
CA GLU A 217 -14.00 -22.06 -9.06
C GLU A 217 -14.37 -21.65 -7.62
N ASP A 218 -14.55 -20.35 -7.35
CA ASP A 218 -14.81 -19.82 -6.00
C ASP A 218 -16.31 -19.55 -5.68
N LEU A 219 -17.23 -19.88 -6.60
CA LEU A 219 -18.68 -19.65 -6.44
C LEU A 219 -19.48 -20.93 -6.16
N SER A 220 -18.81 -22.03 -5.79
CA SER A 220 -19.45 -23.33 -5.53
C SER A 220 -20.37 -23.35 -4.29
N TRP A 221 -20.41 -22.30 -3.46
CA TRP A 221 -21.23 -22.27 -2.25
C TRP A 221 -22.68 -21.78 -2.45
N ARG A 222 -23.10 -21.40 -3.67
CA ARG A 222 -24.45 -20.84 -3.94
C ARG A 222 -25.39 -21.68 -4.80
N ILE A 223 -25.27 -23.01 -4.73
CA ILE A 223 -26.32 -23.92 -5.19
C ILE A 223 -26.67 -24.89 -4.06
N LYS A 224 -27.27 -24.36 -2.97
CA LYS A 224 -28.10 -25.11 -2.02
C LYS A 224 -28.68 -24.16 -0.97
N VAL A 225 -29.69 -23.39 -1.34
CA VAL A 225 -30.80 -23.04 -0.45
C VAL A 225 -32.02 -22.87 -1.35
N ASP A 226 -33.05 -23.67 -1.09
CA ASP A 226 -34.37 -23.64 -1.74
C ASP A 226 -35.08 -22.29 -1.57
#